data_AF-A0A7S2DE36-F1
#
_entry.id   AF-A0A7S2DE36-F1
#
_cell.length_a   1.000
_cell.length_b   1.000
_cell.length_c   1.000
_cell.angle_alpha   90.00
_cell.angle_beta   90.00
_cell.angle_gamma   90.00
#
_symmetry.space_group_name_H-M   'P 1'
#
loop_
_entity.id
_entity.type
_entity.pdbx_description
1 polymer ?
#
loop_
_entity_poly.entity_id
_entity_poly.type
_entity_poly.pdbx_seq_one_letter_code
_entity_poly.pdbx_strand_id
1 'polypeptide(L)'
;FILQTFGATRNFPAVFAAVLITGLNAGIGEELFFRGVIQEGISHTDFGVTGGLIIASLIFGAGHAQTNWYAAVATLSGIIFGTLYNATSDLSVPITVHALYDIIV
;
A
#
# COMPACT_ATOMS: atom_id res chain seq x y z
N PHE A 1 -16.97 -4.44 -11.55
CA PHE A 1 -17.32 -3.93 -10.21
C PHE A 1 -17.25 -2.40 -10.15
N ILE A 2 -16.08 -1.73 -10.21
CA ILE A 2 -15.97 -0.26 -10.14
C ILE A 2 -16.83 0.49 -11.18
N LEU A 3 -16.79 0.09 -12.46
CA LEU A 3 -17.63 0.71 -13.50
C LEU A 3 -19.14 0.47 -13.32
N GLN A 4 -19.53 -0.57 -12.57
CA GLN A 4 -20.93 -0.85 -12.25
C GLN A 4 -21.41 0.02 -11.08
N THR A 5 -20.50 0.43 -10.19
CA THR A 5 -20.77 1.39 -9.11
C THR A 5 -21.15 2.77 -9.63
N PHE A 6 -20.69 3.15 -10.83
CA PHE A 6 -20.96 4.46 -11.46
C PHE A 6 -22.19 4.50 -12.39
N GLY A 7 -22.99 3.42 -12.43
CA GLY A 7 -24.25 3.38 -13.18
C GLY A 7 -24.12 3.27 -14.71
N ALA A 8 -25.26 3.28 -15.41
CA ALA A 8 -25.34 3.06 -16.86
C ALA A 8 -24.81 4.26 -17.70
N THR A 9 -24.85 5.46 -17.14
CA THR A 9 -24.30 6.68 -17.77
C THR A 9 -22.83 6.82 -17.36
N ARG A 10 -21.91 6.34 -18.20
CA ARG A 10 -20.47 6.43 -17.96
C ARG A 10 -20.01 7.89 -17.98
N ASN A 11 -19.92 8.54 -16.82
CA ASN A 11 -19.26 9.83 -16.67
C ASN A 11 -17.74 9.59 -16.53
N PHE A 12 -17.06 9.44 -17.67
CA PHE A 12 -15.62 9.15 -17.72
C PHE A 12 -14.78 10.11 -16.86
N PRO A 13 -15.00 11.44 -16.90
CA PRO A 13 -14.30 12.36 -16.00
C PRO A 13 -14.48 12.03 -14.51
N ALA A 14 -15.70 11.71 -14.08
CA ALA A 14 -15.97 11.39 -12.67
C ALA A 14 -15.33 10.05 -12.26
N VAL A 15 -15.38 9.04 -13.12
CA VAL A 15 -14.73 7.74 -12.88
C VAL A 15 -13.22 7.92 -12.78
N PHE A 16 -12.63 8.68 -13.70
CA PHE A 16 -11.19 8.95 -13.70
C PHE A 16 -10.76 9.69 -12.43
N ALA A 17 -11.50 10.72 -12.03
CA ALA A 17 -11.24 11.43 -10.78
C ALA A 17 -11.35 10.50 -9.57
N ALA A 18 -12.32 9.60 -9.53
CA ALA A 18 -12.49 8.65 -8.44
C ALA A 18 -11.31 7.66 -8.34
N VAL A 19 -10.78 7.16 -9.46
CA VAL A 19 -9.59 6.30 -9.49
C VAL A 19 -8.38 7.04 -8.89
N LEU A 20 -8.12 8.27 -9.35
CA LEU A 20 -7.02 9.08 -8.84
C LEU A 20 -7.13 9.33 -7.33
N ILE A 21 -8.32 9.75 -6.87
CA ILE A 21 -8.55 10.04 -5.46
C ILE A 21 -8.40 8.79 -4.61
N THR A 22 -8.92 7.65 -5.06
CA THR A 22 -8.88 6.40 -4.27
C THR A 22 -7.45 5.88 -4.16
N GLY A 23 -6.71 5.78 -5.28
CA GLY A 23 -5.33 5.30 -5.27
C GLY A 23 -4.38 6.23 -4.49
N LEU A 24 -4.57 7.55 -4.57
CA LEU A 24 -3.81 8.49 -3.73
C LEU A 24 -4.11 8.30 -2.23
N ASN A 25 -5.38 8.16 -1.85
CA ASN A 25 -5.74 7.98 -0.44
C ASN A 25 -5.26 6.62 0.09
N ALA A 26 -5.32 5.56 -0.71
CA ALA A 26 -4.78 4.25 -0.36
C ALA A 26 -3.26 4.34 -0.14
N GLY A 27 -2.51 4.83 -1.12
CA GLY A 27 -1.05 4.97 -1.00
C GLY A 27 -0.62 5.85 0.18
N ILE A 28 -1.30 6.97 0.44
CA ILE A 28 -0.99 7.82 1.60
C ILE A 28 -1.34 7.11 2.91
N GLY A 29 -2.58 6.65 3.07
CA GLY A 29 -3.08 6.11 4.32
C GLY A 29 -2.38 4.82 4.73
N GLU A 30 -2.19 3.91 3.77
CA GLU A 30 -1.57 2.62 4.02
C GLU A 30 -0.08 2.77 4.33
N GLU A 31 0.68 3.56 3.57
CA GLU A 31 2.11 3.72 3.86
C GLU A 31 2.35 4.46 5.18
N LEU A 32 1.55 5.47 5.52
CA LEU A 32 1.65 6.12 6.83
C LEU A 32 1.46 5.11 7.98
N PHE A 33 0.50 4.20 7.85
CA PHE A 33 0.22 3.21 8.88
C PHE A 33 1.25 2.07 8.90
N PHE A 34 1.44 1.37 7.78
CA PHE A 34 2.28 0.20 7.75
C PHE A 34 3.77 0.54 7.85
N ARG A 35 4.22 1.65 7.26
CA ARG A 35 5.66 2.01 7.25
C ARG A 35 5.96 3.00 8.36
N GLY A 36 5.18 4.08 8.45
CA GLY A 36 5.38 5.13 9.44
C GLY A 36 5.05 4.71 10.88
N VAL A 37 4.11 3.78 11.10
CA VAL A 37 3.74 3.32 12.45
C VAL A 37 4.27 1.92 12.73
N ILE A 38 3.90 0.91 11.92
CA ILE A 38 4.22 -0.49 12.24
C ILE A 38 5.70 -0.81 11.98
N GLN A 39 6.18 -0.60 10.76
CA GLN A 39 7.57 -0.92 10.40
C GLN A 39 8.56 -0.10 11.22
N GLU A 40 8.37 1.23 11.26
CA GLU A 40 9.20 2.14 12.05
C GLU A 40 9.10 1.83 13.55
N GLY A 41 7.89 1.61 14.08
CA GLY A 41 7.71 1.30 15.50
C GLY A 41 8.43 0.02 15.92
N ILE A 42 8.37 -1.03 15.10
CA ILE A 42 9.05 -2.31 15.36
C ILE A 42 10.56 -2.19 15.14
N SER A 43 11.02 -1.32 14.23
CA SER A 43 12.46 -1.15 13.97
C SER A 43 13.23 -0.66 15.20
N HIS A 44 12.55 0.04 16.11
CA HIS A 44 13.07 0.51 17.41
C HIS A 44 12.98 -0.51 18.54
N THR A 45 12.57 -1.75 18.26
CA THR A 45 12.55 -2.86 19.23
C THR A 45 13.72 -3.82 18.99
N ASP A 46 13.82 -4.89 19.79
CA ASP A 46 14.83 -5.95 19.62
C ASP A 46 14.74 -6.68 18.26
N PHE A 47 13.62 -6.54 17.55
CA PHE A 47 13.44 -7.08 16.20
C PHE A 47 14.23 -6.29 15.13
N GLY A 48 14.60 -5.04 15.42
CA GLY A 48 15.37 -4.18 14.53
C GLY A 48 14.71 -3.91 13.18
N VAL A 49 15.47 -3.25 12.30
CA VAL A 49 15.01 -2.82 10.96
C VAL A 49 14.47 -4.00 10.13
N THR A 50 15.17 -5.13 10.13
CA THR A 50 14.77 -6.33 9.37
C THR A 50 13.47 -6.91 9.89
N GLY A 51 13.31 -7.01 11.21
CA GLY A 51 12.08 -7.51 11.82
C GLY A 51 10.90 -6.57 11.58
N GLY A 52 11.11 -5.25 11.66
CA GLY A 52 10.10 -4.26 11.29
C GLY A 52 9.62 -4.43 9.85
N LEU A 53 10.55 -4.60 8.90
CA LEU A 53 10.24 -4.83 7.49
C LEU A 53 9.39 -6.10 7.29
N ILE A 54 9.84 -7.23 7.84
CA ILE A 54 9.17 -8.52 7.64
C ILE A 54 7.79 -8.51 8.30
N ILE A 55 7.69 -8.06 9.54
CA ILE A 55 6.43 -8.09 10.29
C ILE A 55 5.41 -7.14 9.66
N ALA A 56 5.79 -5.90 9.33
CA ALA A 56 4.88 -4.96 8.67
C ALA A 56 4.39 -5.50 7.31
N SER A 57 5.27 -6.13 6.52
CA SER A 57 4.91 -6.72 5.22
C SER A 57 3.94 -7.90 5.35
N LEU A 58 4.13 -8.75 6.36
CA LEU A 58 3.22 -9.87 6.64
C LEU A 58 1.85 -9.36 7.09
N ILE A 59 1.80 -8.34 7.94
CA ILE A 59 0.54 -7.72 8.39
C ILE A 59 -0.17 -7.06 7.19
N PHE A 60 0.58 -6.37 6.32
CA PHE A 60 0.06 -5.79 5.08
C PHE A 60 -0.59 -6.88 4.20
N GLY A 61 0.13 -7.97 3.94
CA GLY A 61 -0.40 -9.08 3.16
C GLY A 61 -1.62 -9.76 3.79
N ALA A 62 -1.63 -9.90 5.12
CA ALA A 62 -2.79 -10.44 5.85
C ALA A 62 -4.02 -9.52 5.75
N GLY A 63 -3.83 -8.20 5.76
CA GLY A 63 -4.91 -7.22 5.53
C GLY A 63 -5.51 -7.30 4.12
N HIS A 64 -4.78 -7.88 3.17
CA HIS A 64 -5.17 -8.05 1.76
C HIS A 64 -5.50 -9.51 1.42
N ALA A 65 -5.90 -10.33 2.39
CA ALA A 65 -6.10 -11.77 2.19
C ALA A 65 -7.45 -12.14 1.52
N GLN A 66 -7.74 -11.54 0.36
CA GLN A 66 -8.91 -11.91 -0.45
C GLN A 66 -8.79 -13.34 -0.99
N THR A 67 -7.56 -13.74 -1.32
CA THR A 67 -7.16 -15.13 -1.60
C THR A 67 -5.75 -15.34 -1.03
N ASN A 68 -5.35 -16.59 -0.79
CA ASN A 68 -3.99 -16.89 -0.34
C ASN A 68 -2.92 -16.38 -1.34
N TRP A 69 -3.22 -16.42 -2.64
CA TRP A 69 -2.32 -15.89 -3.65
C TRP A 69 -2.20 -14.37 -3.57
N TYR A 70 -3.33 -13.67 -3.43
CA TYR A 70 -3.34 -12.22 -3.32
C TYR A 70 -2.64 -11.75 -2.03
N ALA A 71 -2.81 -12.47 -0.91
CA ALA A 71 -2.07 -12.20 0.32
C ALA A 71 -0.55 -12.32 0.13
N ALA A 72 -0.09 -13.33 -0.62
CA ALA A 72 1.33 -13.53 -0.91
C ALA A 72 1.88 -12.40 -1.79
N VAL A 73 1.15 -12.00 -2.84
CA VAL A 73 1.52 -10.86 -3.70
C VAL A 73 1.55 -9.56 -2.89
N ALA A 74 0.53 -9.29 -2.06
CA ALA A 74 0.49 -8.12 -1.21
C ALA A 74 1.63 -8.10 -0.18
N THR A 75 2.02 -9.26 0.38
CA THR A 75 3.20 -9.37 1.25
C THR A 75 4.47 -8.97 0.50
N LEU A 76 4.63 -9.40 -0.76
CA LEU A 76 5.78 -9.04 -1.59
C LEU A 76 5.81 -7.54 -1.91
N SER A 77 4.66 -6.94 -2.26
CA SER A 77 4.54 -5.48 -2.39
C SER A 77 4.88 -4.79 -1.07
N GLY A 78 4.43 -5.37 0.05
CA GLY A 78 4.80 -5.10 1.42
C GLY A 78 6.30 -4.84 1.58
N ILE A 79 7.08 -5.86 1.20
CA ILE A 79 8.54 -5.90 1.27
C ILE A 79 9.16 -4.85 0.35
N ILE A 80 8.64 -4.67 -0.87
CA ILE A 80 9.16 -3.68 -1.83
C ILE A 80 9.02 -2.27 -1.26
N PHE A 81 7.82 -1.86 -0.83
CA PHE A 81 7.59 -0.51 -0.31
C PHE A 81 8.36 -0.28 1.00
N GLY A 82 8.38 -1.28 1.89
CA GLY A 82 9.17 -1.21 3.12
C GLY A 82 10.68 -1.10 2.87
N THR A 83 11.19 -1.74 1.82
CA THR A 83 12.60 -1.63 1.41
C THR A 83 12.90 -0.25 0.84
N LEU A 84 11.99 0.32 0.03
CA LEU A 84 12.12 1.69 -0.47
C LEU A 84 12.15 2.69 0.69
N TYR A 85 11.29 2.51 1.69
CA TYR A 85 11.31 3.33 2.90
C TYR A 85 12.67 3.23 3.62
N ASN A 86 13.16 2.02 3.89
CA ASN A 86 14.47 1.85 4.56
C ASN A 86 15.64 2.44 3.74
N ALA A 87 15.60 2.31 2.41
CA ALA A 87 16.66 2.79 1.53
C ALA A 87 16.69 4.32 1.40
N THR A 88 15.55 4.99 1.58
CA THR A 88 15.41 6.43 1.35
C THR A 88 15.21 7.23 2.64
N SER A 89 14.75 6.59 3.71
CA SER A 89 14.28 7.22 4.94
C SER A 89 13.23 8.32 4.67
N ASP A 90 12.44 8.15 3.60
CA ASP A 90 11.44 9.11 3.15
C ASP A 90 10.15 8.36 2.80
N LEU A 91 9.07 8.67 3.52
CA LEU A 91 7.75 8.07 3.28
C LEU A 91 7.12 8.54 1.96
N SER A 92 7.52 9.69 1.42
CA SER A 92 6.98 10.19 0.15
C SER A 92 7.28 9.25 -1.01
N VAL A 93 8.39 8.51 -0.95
CA VAL A 93 8.82 7.54 -1.97
C VAL A 93 7.89 6.33 -2.04
N PRO A 94 7.71 5.51 -0.98
CA PRO A 94 6.77 4.40 -1.01
C PRO A 94 5.32 4.88 -1.21
N ILE A 95 4.90 6.04 -0.67
CA ILE A 95 3.57 6.61 -0.94
C ILE A 95 3.36 6.81 -2.43
N THR A 96 4.32 7.42 -3.11
CA THR A 96 4.21 7.69 -4.56
C THR A 96 4.18 6.39 -5.35
N VAL A 97 5.05 5.44 -5.02
CA VAL A 97 5.12 4.15 -5.72
C VAL A 97 3.83 3.34 -5.53
N HIS A 98 3.31 3.28 -4.30
CA HIS A 98 2.08 2.57 -4.00
C HIS A 98 0.85 3.23 -4.65
N ALA A 99 0.70 4.55 -4.53
CA ALA A 99 -0.41 5.26 -5.18
C ALA A 99 -0.39 5.08 -6.71
N LEU A 100 0.79 5.13 -7.34
CA LEU A 100 0.91 4.86 -8.77
C LEU A 100 0.57 3.42 -9.13
N TYR A 101 0.94 2.45 -8.29
CA TYR A 101 0.57 1.06 -8.49
C TYR A 101 -0.96 0.90 -8.52
N ASP A 102 -1.67 1.43 -7.52
CA ASP A 102 -3.14 1.34 -7.41
C ASP A 102 -3.89 2.12 -8.49
N ILE A 103 -3.29 3.18 -9.02
CA ILE A 103 -3.89 3.96 -10.12
C ILE A 103 -3.78 3.20 -11.45
N ILE A 104 -2.72 2.39 -11.63
CA ILE A 104 -2.38 1.77 -12.92
C ILE A 104 -2.86 0.32 -13.02
N VAL A 105 -2.82 -0.44 -11.92
CA VAL A 105 -3.02 -1.89 -11.87
C VAL A 105 -4.38 -2.23 -11.26
#